data_AF-A0A952JD23-F1
#
_entry.id   AF-A0A952JD23-F1
#
_cell.length_a   1.000
_cell.length_b   1.000
_cell.length_c   1.000
_cell.angle_alpha   90.00
_cell.angle_beta   90.00
_cell.angle_gamma   90.00
#
_symmetry.space_group_name_H-M   'P 1'
#
loop_
_entity.id
_entity.type
_entity.pdbx_description
1 polymer ?
#
loop_
_entity_poly.entity_id
_entity_poly.type
_entity_poly.pdbx_seq_one_letter_code
_entity_poly.pdbx_strand_id
1 'polypeptide(L)'
;MTRFFLFLFLFAIGFSTQADKLTKAQKKQLKNELKAYKKNLEGYYQQKETTQKESEETATQMQKLKDDLAVAEGEKTELTKRLDAANRLLGECETQAKAVAETDPSDIPMGTVYKVQIGFYKKYDITANFEKPKFIGYEDVEGFKRYIISSFDTEEAAEKLKTDLRGLGIKDAFVAKYVDKQRVFEWEKNPKYKGKKAPESWKDVVKEK
;
A
#
# COMPACT_ATOMS: atom_id res chain seq x y z
N MET A 1 -28.71 29.72 -29.43
CA MET A 1 -29.88 30.43 -28.86
C MET A 1 -30.02 29.93 -27.43
N THR A 2 -30.03 30.70 -26.34
CA THR A 2 -30.21 32.13 -26.07
C THR A 2 -29.53 32.36 -24.70
N ARG A 3 -28.69 33.39 -24.59
CA ARG A 3 -27.95 33.73 -23.35
C ARG A 3 -28.87 34.49 -22.39
N PHE A 4 -29.02 34.02 -21.17
CA PHE A 4 -29.74 34.72 -20.09
C PHE A 4 -28.74 35.63 -19.37
N PHE A 5 -28.87 36.95 -19.56
CA PHE A 5 -28.06 37.96 -18.88
C PHE A 5 -28.75 38.35 -17.57
N LEU A 6 -28.17 37.98 -16.42
CA LEU A 6 -28.59 38.46 -15.10
C LEU A 6 -27.65 39.61 -14.69
N PHE A 7 -28.12 40.85 -14.79
CA PHE A 7 -27.38 42.02 -14.32
C PHE A 7 -27.56 42.16 -12.80
N LEU A 8 -26.53 41.80 -12.03
CA LEU A 8 -26.43 42.06 -10.60
C LEU A 8 -25.80 43.46 -10.39
N PHE A 9 -26.62 44.46 -10.09
CA PHE A 9 -26.13 45.82 -9.79
C PHE A 9 -25.79 45.91 -8.29
N LEU A 10 -24.51 45.81 -7.93
CA LEU A 10 -24.01 46.17 -6.60
C LEU A 10 -24.16 47.70 -6.42
N PHE A 11 -24.95 48.13 -5.43
CA PHE A 11 -25.00 49.53 -5.01
C PHE A 11 -24.24 49.67 -3.68
N ALA A 12 -23.09 50.34 -3.72
CA ALA A 12 -22.33 50.72 -2.54
C ALA A 12 -23.14 51.71 -1.68
N ILE A 13 -23.33 51.39 -0.40
CA ILE A 13 -24.07 52.22 0.54
C ILE A 13 -23.12 53.28 1.12
N GLY A 14 -23.30 54.54 0.71
CA GLY A 14 -22.88 55.70 1.50
C GLY A 14 -23.99 56.04 2.50
N PHE A 15 -23.65 56.04 3.79
CA PHE A 15 -24.54 56.48 4.87
C PHE A 15 -24.78 58.00 4.78
N SER A 16 -26.03 58.40 4.60
CA SER A 16 -26.50 59.73 5.01
C SER A 16 -27.91 59.62 5.55
N THR A 17 -28.05 59.98 6.82
CA THR A 17 -29.28 60.04 7.60
C THR A 17 -30.18 61.17 7.11
N GLN A 18 -31.07 60.88 6.17
CA GLN A 18 -32.30 61.64 5.96
C GLN A 18 -33.43 60.64 5.67
N ALA A 19 -34.55 60.81 6.35
CA ALA A 19 -35.79 60.10 6.07
C ALA A 19 -36.34 60.56 4.71
N ASP A 20 -35.74 60.06 3.63
CA ASP A 20 -36.06 60.47 2.27
C ASP A 20 -37.35 59.80 1.81
N LYS A 21 -38.40 60.63 1.64
CA LYS A 21 -39.64 60.22 0.97
C LYS A 21 -39.27 59.78 -0.45
N LEU A 22 -39.62 58.54 -0.85
CA LEU A 22 -39.29 57.96 -2.17
C LEU A 22 -39.29 59.01 -3.28
N THR A 23 -38.21 59.05 -4.08
CA THR A 23 -38.09 59.93 -5.23
C THR A 23 -39.25 59.68 -6.23
N LYS A 24 -39.61 60.67 -7.05
CA LYS A 24 -40.72 60.52 -8.02
C LYS A 24 -40.54 59.31 -8.95
N ALA A 25 -39.29 59.00 -9.32
CA ALA A 25 -38.95 57.82 -10.11
C ALA A 25 -39.22 56.51 -9.35
N GLN A 26 -38.74 56.40 -8.11
CA GLN A 26 -38.99 55.25 -7.23
C GLN A 26 -40.48 55.07 -6.93
N LYS A 27 -41.24 56.16 -6.70
CA LYS A 27 -42.72 56.11 -6.53
C LYS A 27 -43.42 55.62 -7.80
N LYS A 28 -42.95 56.01 -8.98
CA LYS A 28 -43.51 55.57 -10.27
C LYS A 28 -43.21 54.09 -10.52
N GLN A 29 -41.99 53.62 -10.22
CA GLN A 29 -41.64 52.20 -10.26
C GLN A 29 -42.48 51.40 -9.27
N LEU A 30 -42.56 51.82 -8.01
CA LEU A 30 -43.37 51.16 -6.99
C LEU A 30 -44.85 51.10 -7.38
N LYS A 31 -45.40 52.18 -7.98
CA LYS A 31 -46.79 52.19 -8.47
C LYS A 31 -47.00 51.24 -9.65
N ASN A 32 -46.02 51.12 -10.55
CA ASN A 32 -46.08 50.18 -11.67
C ASN A 32 -45.94 48.73 -11.19
N GLU A 33 -45.04 48.47 -10.24
CA GLU A 33 -44.88 47.17 -9.57
C GLU A 33 -46.16 46.77 -8.82
N LEU A 34 -46.76 47.69 -8.06
CA LEU A 34 -48.04 47.46 -7.38
C LEU A 34 -49.19 47.21 -8.35
N LYS A 35 -49.21 47.87 -9.52
CA LYS A 35 -50.20 47.59 -10.57
C LYS A 35 -49.99 46.21 -11.20
N ALA A 36 -48.74 45.82 -11.45
CA ALA A 36 -48.41 44.49 -11.95
C ALA A 36 -48.77 43.40 -10.92
N TYR A 37 -48.48 43.64 -9.64
CA TYR A 37 -48.85 42.79 -8.50
C TYR A 37 -50.36 42.57 -8.43
N LYS A 38 -51.16 43.63 -8.53
CA LYS A 38 -52.63 43.52 -8.55
C LYS A 38 -53.17 42.78 -9.78
N LYS A 39 -52.45 42.82 -10.91
CA LYS A 39 -52.89 42.20 -12.17
C LYS A 39 -52.64 40.69 -12.21
N ASN A 40 -51.64 40.18 -11.48
CA ASN A 40 -51.34 38.75 -11.38
C ASN A 40 -50.94 38.39 -9.93
N LEU A 41 -51.91 38.50 -9.03
CA LEU A 41 -51.72 38.26 -7.59
C LEU A 41 -51.36 36.80 -7.30
N GLU A 42 -52.05 35.87 -7.97
CA GLU A 42 -51.92 34.43 -7.77
C GLU A 42 -50.56 33.89 -8.20
N GLY A 43 -50.07 34.30 -9.38
CA GLY A 43 -48.75 33.91 -9.87
C GLY A 43 -47.61 34.39 -8.96
N TYR A 44 -47.77 35.56 -8.31
CA TYR A 44 -46.80 36.05 -7.34
C TYR A 44 -46.77 35.21 -6.06
N TYR A 45 -47.94 34.81 -5.52
CA TYR A 45 -47.98 33.95 -4.34
C TYR A 45 -47.39 32.57 -4.64
N GLN A 46 -47.69 31.99 -5.81
CA GLN A 46 -47.09 30.71 -6.22
C GLN A 46 -45.57 30.83 -6.38
N GLN A 47 -45.07 31.89 -7.01
CA GLN A 47 -43.64 32.12 -7.16
C GLN A 47 -42.94 32.32 -5.80
N LYS A 48 -43.55 33.06 -4.88
CA LYS A 48 -43.01 33.24 -3.53
C LYS A 48 -42.95 31.90 -2.80
N GLU A 49 -44.00 31.09 -2.91
CA GLU A 49 -44.06 29.77 -2.26
C GLU A 49 -43.03 28.80 -2.86
N THR A 50 -42.85 28.76 -4.19
CA THR A 50 -41.81 27.94 -4.82
C THR A 50 -40.42 28.41 -4.46
N THR A 51 -40.12 29.71 -4.53
CA THR A 51 -38.82 30.26 -4.11
C THR A 51 -38.55 29.99 -2.63
N GLN A 52 -39.56 30.04 -1.77
CA GLN A 52 -39.42 29.70 -0.36
C GLN A 52 -39.12 28.20 -0.16
N LYS A 53 -39.82 27.31 -0.87
CA LYS A 53 -39.53 25.86 -0.88
C LYS A 53 -38.13 25.55 -1.40
N GLU A 54 -37.72 26.16 -2.51
CA GLU A 54 -36.38 25.99 -3.09
C GLU A 54 -35.29 26.51 -2.13
N SER A 55 -35.54 27.63 -1.43
CA SER A 55 -34.65 28.16 -0.40
C SER A 55 -34.48 27.18 0.76
N GLU A 56 -35.59 26.62 1.27
CA GLU A 56 -35.58 25.64 2.36
C GLU A 56 -34.89 24.33 1.94
N GLU A 57 -35.13 23.87 0.70
CA GLU A 57 -34.48 22.69 0.13
C GLU A 57 -32.98 22.91 -0.07
N THR A 58 -32.58 24.07 -0.62
CA THR A 58 -31.17 24.45 -0.79
C THR A 58 -30.46 24.56 0.57
N ALA A 59 -31.12 25.13 1.58
CA ALA A 59 -30.58 25.19 2.94
C ALA A 59 -30.37 23.78 3.53
N THR A 60 -31.31 22.86 3.30
CA THR A 60 -31.20 21.47 3.73
C THR A 60 -30.05 20.74 3.01
N GLN A 61 -29.90 20.97 1.71
CA GLN A 61 -28.78 20.41 0.93
C GLN A 61 -27.43 20.96 1.39
N MET A 62 -27.33 22.28 1.64
CA MET A 62 -26.12 22.89 2.19
C MET A 62 -25.76 22.32 3.55
N GLN A 63 -26.75 22.05 4.40
CA GLN A 63 -26.50 21.44 5.70
C GLN A 63 -25.94 20.01 5.55
N LYS A 64 -26.55 19.18 4.69
CA LYS A 64 -26.04 17.82 4.40
C LYS A 64 -24.62 17.84 3.85
N LEU A 65 -24.34 18.70 2.87
CA LEU A 65 -23.00 18.88 2.32
C LEU A 65 -21.97 19.28 3.37
N LYS A 66 -22.36 20.14 4.32
CA LYS A 66 -21.49 20.55 5.43
C LYS A 66 -21.22 19.41 6.40
N ASP A 67 -22.22 18.59 6.69
CA ASP A 67 -22.07 17.42 7.56
C ASP A 67 -21.19 16.35 6.89
N ASP A 68 -21.40 16.07 5.61
CA ASP A 68 -20.57 15.15 4.81
C ASP A 68 -19.12 15.63 4.73
N LEU A 69 -18.89 16.94 4.59
CA LEU A 69 -17.55 17.52 4.56
C LEU A 69 -16.85 17.38 5.91
N ALA A 70 -17.57 17.56 7.03
CA ALA A 70 -17.01 17.32 8.36
C ALA A 70 -16.62 15.85 8.58
N VAL A 71 -17.43 14.90 8.07
CA VAL A 71 -17.10 13.47 8.10
C VAL A 71 -15.85 13.17 7.26
N ALA A 72 -15.81 13.67 6.02
CA ALA A 72 -14.69 13.46 5.12
C ALA A 72 -13.37 14.07 5.66
N GLU A 73 -13.43 15.23 6.31
CA GLU A 73 -12.29 15.82 7.00
C GLU A 73 -11.81 14.96 8.17
N GLY A 74 -12.74 14.39 8.95
CA GLY A 74 -12.43 13.44 10.01
C GLY A 74 -11.72 12.19 9.49
N GLU A 75 -12.25 11.58 8.42
CA GLU A 75 -11.64 10.42 7.77
C GLU A 75 -10.25 10.72 7.20
N LYS A 76 -10.09 11.88 6.55
CA LYS A 76 -8.79 12.32 6.03
C LYS A 76 -7.76 12.46 7.15
N THR A 77 -8.17 13.03 8.28
CA THR A 77 -7.29 13.22 9.45
C THR A 77 -6.85 11.87 10.03
N GLU A 78 -7.77 10.92 10.13
CA GLU A 78 -7.46 9.55 10.57
C GLU A 78 -6.55 8.83 9.58
N LEU A 79 -6.79 8.98 8.27
CA LEU A 79 -5.96 8.39 7.23
C LEU A 79 -4.53 8.95 7.28
N THR A 80 -4.36 10.26 7.48
CA THR A 80 -3.04 10.87 7.66
C THR A 80 -2.31 10.31 8.87
N LYS A 81 -2.99 10.16 10.02
CA LYS A 81 -2.37 9.53 11.21
C LYS A 81 -1.93 8.09 10.95
N ARG A 82 -2.73 7.30 10.23
CA ARG A 82 -2.36 5.93 9.84
C ARG A 82 -1.17 5.91 8.90
N LEU A 83 -1.12 6.83 7.95
CA LEU A 83 0.01 6.96 7.02
C LEU A 83 1.31 7.30 7.77
N ASP A 84 1.26 8.26 8.69
CA ASP A 84 2.41 8.63 9.51
C ASP A 84 2.89 7.47 10.38
N ALA A 85 1.96 6.73 11.01
CA ALA A 85 2.28 5.53 11.78
C ALA A 85 2.92 4.43 10.91
N ALA A 86 2.37 4.18 9.72
CA ALA A 86 2.91 3.19 8.77
C ALA A 86 4.32 3.58 8.30
N ASN A 87 4.53 4.84 7.96
CA ASN A 87 5.85 5.35 7.55
C ASN A 87 6.87 5.23 8.68
N ARG A 88 6.47 5.48 9.94
CA ARG A 88 7.34 5.31 11.10
C ARG A 88 7.74 3.85 11.29
N LEU A 89 6.77 2.93 11.24
CA LEU A 89 7.03 1.50 11.32
C LEU A 89 7.94 1.02 10.17
N LEU A 90 7.76 1.56 8.96
CA LEU A 90 8.63 1.25 7.83
C LEU A 90 10.07 1.70 8.10
N GLY A 91 10.28 2.92 8.61
CA GLY A 91 11.61 3.41 8.99
C GLY A 91 12.28 2.58 10.11
N GLU A 92 11.51 2.15 11.11
CA GLU A 92 11.99 1.25 12.17
C GLU A 92 12.41 -0.12 11.59
N CYS A 93 11.61 -0.70 10.69
CA CYS A 93 11.95 -1.95 10.00
C CYS A 93 13.18 -1.80 9.08
N GLU A 94 13.30 -0.70 8.34
CA GLU A 94 14.44 -0.45 7.46
C GLU A 94 15.75 -0.27 8.23
N THR A 95 15.71 0.44 9.36
CA THR A 95 16.88 0.59 10.24
C THR A 95 17.30 -0.74 10.86
N GLN A 96 16.35 -1.56 11.29
CA GLN A 96 16.64 -2.90 11.79
C GLN A 96 17.17 -3.82 10.68
N ALA A 97 16.59 -3.77 9.48
CA ALA A 97 17.06 -4.54 8.33
C ALA A 97 18.47 -4.12 7.89
N LYS A 98 18.80 -2.83 7.92
CA LYS A 98 20.17 -2.33 7.68
C LYS A 98 21.13 -2.79 8.77
N ALA A 99 20.77 -2.71 10.05
CA ALA A 99 21.61 -3.18 11.13
C ALA A 99 21.96 -4.69 11.02
N VAL A 100 21.02 -5.51 10.55
CA VAL A 100 21.25 -6.94 10.28
C VAL A 100 22.02 -7.18 8.98
N ALA A 101 21.83 -6.32 7.96
CA ALA A 101 22.55 -6.40 6.69
C ALA A 101 24.00 -5.88 6.78
N GLU A 102 24.29 -5.00 7.74
CA GLU A 102 25.61 -4.37 7.95
C GLU A 102 26.55 -5.19 8.84
N THR A 103 26.06 -6.11 9.67
CA THR A 103 26.92 -7.13 10.26
C THR A 103 27.30 -8.14 9.17
N ASP A 104 28.44 -7.94 8.52
CA ASP A 104 29.03 -8.97 7.67
C ASP A 104 29.24 -10.19 8.57
N PRO A 105 28.58 -11.33 8.32
CA PRO A 105 28.78 -12.53 9.14
C PRO A 105 30.24 -13.05 9.08
N SER A 106 31.06 -12.50 8.19
CA SER A 106 32.51 -12.71 8.11
C SER A 106 33.31 -11.92 9.15
N ASP A 107 32.79 -10.77 9.61
CA ASP A 107 33.44 -9.93 10.61
C ASP A 107 33.66 -10.73 11.90
N ILE A 108 34.91 -10.75 12.35
CA ILE A 108 35.31 -11.47 13.56
C ILE A 108 35.20 -10.48 14.72
N PRO A 109 34.30 -10.71 15.70
CA PRO A 109 34.22 -9.86 16.88
C PRO A 109 35.56 -9.76 17.62
N MET A 110 35.81 -8.62 18.28
CA MET A 110 36.94 -8.49 19.21
C MET A 110 36.85 -9.54 20.32
N GLY A 111 37.98 -10.21 20.60
CA GLY A 111 38.08 -11.26 21.61
C GLY A 111 38.39 -12.64 21.02
N THR A 112 38.14 -13.70 21.78
CA THR A 112 38.34 -15.09 21.32
C THR A 112 37.05 -15.63 20.70
N VAL A 113 37.11 -16.05 19.43
CA VAL A 113 35.98 -16.58 18.67
C VAL A 113 36.38 -17.93 18.07
N TYR A 114 35.51 -18.93 18.19
CA TYR A 114 35.70 -20.26 17.61
C TYR A 114 34.79 -20.42 16.39
N LYS A 115 35.36 -20.77 15.24
CA LYS A 115 34.60 -21.03 14.00
C LYS A 115 34.59 -22.52 13.68
N VAL A 116 33.42 -23.06 13.36
CA VAL A 116 33.28 -24.43 12.84
C VAL A 116 33.44 -24.40 11.34
N GLN A 117 34.43 -25.12 10.82
CA GLN A 117 34.77 -25.17 9.40
C GLN A 117 34.47 -26.55 8.80
N ILE A 118 33.96 -26.57 7.57
CA ILE A 118 33.55 -27.80 6.86
C ILE A 118 34.76 -28.43 6.13
N GLY A 119 35.87 -27.70 5.99
CA GLY A 119 37.16 -28.23 5.52
C GLY A 119 38.15 -27.14 5.10
N PHE A 120 39.33 -27.55 4.64
CA PHE A 120 40.38 -26.68 4.10
C PHE A 120 40.96 -27.32 2.82
N TYR A 121 40.58 -26.76 1.66
CA TYR A 121 40.76 -27.42 0.37
C TYR A 121 41.70 -26.63 -0.55
N LYS A 122 42.61 -27.33 -1.24
CA LYS A 122 43.54 -26.72 -2.21
C LYS A 122 43.01 -26.70 -3.65
N LYS A 123 42.19 -27.68 -4.01
CA LYS A 123 41.74 -27.92 -5.39
C LYS A 123 40.26 -27.63 -5.63
N TYR A 124 39.50 -27.39 -4.57
CA TYR A 124 38.07 -27.15 -4.64
C TYR A 124 37.79 -25.73 -4.18
N ASP A 125 37.21 -24.95 -5.09
CA ASP A 125 36.87 -23.55 -4.84
C ASP A 125 35.38 -23.32 -5.10
N ILE A 126 34.61 -23.25 -4.02
CA ILE A 126 33.19 -22.92 -4.07
C ILE A 126 32.92 -21.41 -4.12
N THR A 127 33.95 -20.58 -3.91
CA THR A 127 33.79 -19.11 -3.87
C THR A 127 33.39 -18.56 -5.24
N ALA A 128 33.73 -19.25 -6.33
CA ALA A 128 33.25 -18.92 -7.66
C ALA A 128 31.71 -18.96 -7.80
N ASN A 129 30.99 -19.56 -6.85
CA ASN A 129 29.53 -19.58 -6.83
C ASN A 129 28.92 -18.43 -5.99
N PHE A 130 29.75 -17.62 -5.32
CA PHE A 130 29.31 -16.64 -4.34
C PHE A 130 30.09 -15.33 -4.43
N GLU A 131 29.39 -14.20 -4.59
CA GLU A 131 30.02 -12.88 -4.53
C GLU A 131 30.45 -12.47 -3.11
N LYS A 132 29.78 -13.03 -2.09
CA LYS A 132 30.04 -12.80 -0.67
C LYS A 132 30.10 -14.13 0.08
N PRO A 133 30.85 -14.22 1.19
CA PRO A 133 30.86 -15.42 2.03
C PRO A 133 29.44 -15.85 2.40
N LYS A 134 29.14 -17.13 2.18
CA LYS A 134 27.85 -17.73 2.54
C LYS A 134 27.99 -18.58 3.78
N PHE A 135 26.95 -18.50 4.61
CA PHE A 135 26.82 -19.25 5.85
C PHE A 135 25.73 -20.29 5.66
N ILE A 136 25.86 -21.40 6.38
CA ILE A 136 24.80 -22.40 6.40
C ILE A 136 23.65 -21.87 7.26
N GLY A 137 22.53 -21.59 6.60
CA GLY A 137 21.24 -21.44 7.25
C GLY A 137 20.71 -22.79 7.70
N TYR A 138 19.90 -22.78 8.75
CA TYR A 138 19.14 -23.95 9.17
C TYR A 138 17.67 -23.56 9.34
N GLU A 139 16.77 -24.48 9.06
CA GLU A 139 15.34 -24.31 9.30
C GLU A 139 14.80 -25.58 9.95
N ASP A 140 13.85 -25.39 10.86
CA ASP A 140 13.03 -26.47 11.39
C ASP A 140 11.74 -26.55 10.56
N VAL A 141 11.48 -27.71 9.98
CA VAL A 141 10.24 -27.98 9.28
C VAL A 141 9.63 -29.23 9.87
N GLU A 142 8.60 -29.02 10.66
CA GLU A 142 7.81 -30.10 11.28
C GLU A 142 8.71 -31.10 12.03
N GLY A 143 9.70 -30.61 12.78
CA GLY A 143 10.62 -31.43 13.56
C GLY A 143 11.86 -31.92 12.79
N PHE A 144 11.94 -31.67 11.49
CA PHE A 144 13.11 -32.00 10.69
C PHE A 144 14.03 -30.79 10.51
N LYS A 145 15.33 -31.01 10.67
CA LYS A 145 16.35 -29.98 10.43
C LYS A 145 16.78 -30.02 8.97
N ARG A 146 16.63 -28.90 8.26
CA ARG A 146 17.22 -28.72 6.92
C ARG A 146 18.28 -27.63 6.95
N TYR A 147 19.39 -27.89 6.27
CA TYR A 147 20.53 -26.98 6.17
C TYR A 147 20.63 -26.45 4.73
N ILE A 148 20.73 -25.13 4.58
CA ILE A 148 20.67 -24.43 3.29
C ILE A 148 21.89 -23.53 3.17
N ILE A 149 22.63 -23.62 2.06
CA ILE A 149 23.84 -22.82 1.83
C ILE A 149 23.53 -21.52 1.09
N SER A 150 22.69 -21.57 0.05
CA SER A 150 22.29 -20.40 -0.72
C SER A 150 21.05 -20.69 -1.56
N SER A 151 20.40 -19.63 -2.03
CA SER A 151 19.40 -19.64 -3.09
C SER A 151 20.02 -19.12 -4.39
N PHE A 152 19.46 -19.52 -5.52
CA PHE A 152 19.91 -19.15 -6.87
C PHE A 152 18.70 -18.87 -7.76
N ASP A 153 18.86 -17.95 -8.71
CA ASP A 153 17.80 -17.60 -9.66
C ASP A 153 17.66 -18.65 -10.78
N THR A 154 18.73 -19.39 -11.08
CA THR A 154 18.76 -20.42 -12.13
C THR A 154 19.09 -21.80 -11.56
N GLU A 155 18.47 -22.84 -12.14
CA GLU A 155 18.73 -24.25 -11.77
C GLU A 155 20.20 -24.62 -12.05
N GLU A 156 20.77 -24.11 -13.14
CA GLU A 156 22.16 -24.36 -13.56
C GLU A 156 23.18 -23.89 -12.52
N ALA A 157 22.99 -22.70 -11.94
CA ALA A 157 23.87 -22.18 -10.89
C ALA A 157 23.78 -23.03 -9.61
N ALA A 158 22.57 -23.45 -9.24
CA ALA A 158 22.34 -24.34 -8.10
C ALA A 158 22.98 -25.73 -8.33
N GLU A 159 22.90 -26.24 -9.55
CA GLU A 159 23.47 -27.53 -9.97
C GLU A 159 25.00 -27.53 -9.94
N LYS A 160 25.64 -26.41 -10.33
CA LYS A 160 27.09 -26.21 -10.21
C LYS A 160 27.52 -26.28 -8.74
N LEU A 161 26.89 -25.51 -7.85
CA LEU A 161 27.20 -25.56 -6.42
C LEU A 161 26.97 -26.96 -5.86
N LYS A 162 25.85 -27.62 -6.18
CA LYS A 162 25.59 -29.01 -5.73
C LYS A 162 26.73 -29.94 -6.10
N THR A 163 27.23 -29.84 -7.34
CA THR A 163 28.33 -30.67 -7.83
C THR A 163 29.60 -30.41 -7.03
N ASP A 164 29.92 -29.14 -6.77
CA ASP A 164 31.09 -28.77 -5.96
C ASP A 164 30.97 -29.30 -4.53
N LEU A 165 29.81 -29.14 -3.88
CA LEU A 165 29.55 -29.63 -2.51
C LEU A 165 29.65 -31.16 -2.39
N ARG A 166 29.19 -31.89 -3.40
CA ARG A 166 29.37 -33.34 -3.47
C ARG A 166 30.84 -33.72 -3.63
N GLY A 167 31.58 -32.95 -4.43
CA GLY A 167 33.04 -33.06 -4.55
C GLY A 167 33.78 -32.85 -3.23
N LEU A 168 33.26 -31.97 -2.37
CA LEU A 168 33.77 -31.72 -1.01
C LEU A 168 33.43 -32.83 0.01
N GLY A 169 32.55 -33.77 -0.34
CA GLY A 169 32.14 -34.88 0.51
C GLY A 169 30.72 -34.77 1.08
N ILE A 170 29.97 -33.71 0.78
CA ILE A 170 28.55 -33.57 1.15
C ILE A 170 27.70 -34.32 0.11
N LYS A 171 27.75 -35.65 0.17
CA LYS A 171 27.17 -36.56 -0.84
C LYS A 171 25.66 -36.38 -1.00
N ASP A 172 24.97 -36.04 0.10
CA ASP A 172 23.53 -35.85 0.14
C ASP A 172 23.08 -34.46 -0.31
N ALA A 173 23.97 -33.57 -0.78
CA ALA A 173 23.57 -32.27 -1.32
C ALA A 173 22.66 -32.44 -2.55
N PHE A 174 21.56 -31.70 -2.65
CA PHE A 174 20.63 -31.70 -3.78
C PHE A 174 20.03 -30.31 -4.00
N VAL A 175 19.54 -30.05 -5.21
CA VAL A 175 18.82 -28.81 -5.54
C VAL A 175 17.35 -28.96 -5.16
N ALA A 176 16.81 -28.01 -4.41
CA ALA A 176 15.39 -27.93 -4.07
C ALA A 176 14.78 -26.73 -4.79
N LYS A 177 13.70 -26.97 -5.55
CA LYS A 177 12.97 -25.92 -6.27
C LYS A 177 11.89 -25.30 -5.40
N TYR A 178 11.76 -23.99 -5.49
CA TYR A 178 10.69 -23.22 -4.87
C TYR A 178 10.01 -22.35 -5.93
N VAL A 179 8.68 -22.28 -5.89
CA VAL A 179 7.85 -21.39 -6.70
C VAL A 179 6.88 -20.72 -5.74
N ASP A 180 6.81 -19.39 -5.74
CA ASP A 180 5.95 -18.61 -4.84
C ASP A 180 6.09 -19.00 -3.35
N LYS A 181 7.34 -19.19 -2.91
CA LYS A 181 7.72 -19.62 -1.54
C LYS A 181 7.27 -21.04 -1.17
N GLN A 182 6.62 -21.76 -2.07
CA GLN A 182 6.25 -23.16 -1.88
C GLN A 182 7.26 -24.09 -2.53
N ARG A 183 7.61 -25.17 -1.82
CA ARG A 183 8.54 -26.17 -2.35
C ARG A 183 7.85 -27.00 -3.42
N VAL A 184 8.45 -27.05 -4.61
CA VAL A 184 8.00 -27.91 -5.71
C VAL A 184 8.85 -29.17 -5.72
N PHE A 185 8.19 -30.32 -5.60
CA PHE A 185 8.86 -31.61 -5.57
C PHE A 185 8.93 -32.22 -6.97
N GLU A 186 10.11 -32.11 -7.59
CA GLU A 186 10.39 -32.72 -8.89
C GLU A 186 10.93 -34.15 -8.70
N TRP A 187 10.08 -35.06 -8.19
CA TRP A 187 10.48 -36.42 -7.80
C TRP A 187 11.14 -37.22 -8.93
N GLU A 188 10.67 -37.05 -10.15
CA GLU A 188 11.19 -37.75 -11.33
C GLU A 188 12.65 -37.37 -11.67
N LYS A 189 13.06 -36.14 -11.32
CA LYS A 189 14.45 -35.69 -11.49
C LYS A 189 15.39 -36.28 -10.44
N ASN A 190 14.87 -36.80 -9.33
CA ASN A 190 15.70 -37.39 -8.29
C ASN A 190 16.17 -38.80 -8.71
N PRO A 191 17.49 -39.06 -8.81
CA PRO A 191 18.02 -40.36 -9.20
C PRO A 191 17.50 -41.53 -8.35
N LYS A 192 17.14 -41.29 -7.08
CA LYS A 192 16.59 -42.30 -6.16
C LYS A 192 15.22 -42.85 -6.60
N TYR A 193 14.43 -42.04 -7.33
CA TYR A 193 13.05 -42.33 -7.72
C TYR A 193 12.86 -42.55 -9.23
N LYS A 194 13.94 -42.53 -10.03
CA LYS A 194 13.87 -42.83 -11.46
C LYS A 194 13.25 -44.22 -11.70
N GLY A 195 12.12 -44.27 -12.41
CA GLY A 195 11.40 -45.51 -12.72
C GLY A 195 10.61 -46.11 -11.55
N LYS A 196 10.42 -45.38 -10.45
CA LYS A 196 9.59 -45.78 -9.30
C LYS A 196 8.37 -44.87 -9.19
N LYS A 197 7.30 -45.34 -8.54
CA LYS A 197 6.17 -44.47 -8.19
C LYS A 197 6.69 -43.36 -7.28
N ALA A 198 6.43 -42.11 -7.66
CA ALA A 198 6.79 -40.96 -6.85
C ALA A 198 6.00 -40.98 -5.53
N PRO A 199 6.63 -40.62 -4.40
CA PRO A 199 5.95 -40.40 -3.13
C PRO A 199 4.92 -39.27 -3.24
N GLU A 200 3.85 -39.34 -2.45
CA GLU A 200 2.78 -38.34 -2.47
C GLU A 200 3.18 -37.09 -1.66
N SER A 201 4.06 -37.26 -0.67
CA SER A 201 4.58 -36.18 0.15
C SER A 201 6.06 -36.35 0.48
N TRP A 202 6.70 -35.25 0.90
CA TRP A 202 8.06 -35.30 1.42
C TRP A 202 8.17 -36.08 2.73
N LYS A 203 7.08 -36.19 3.49
CA LYS A 203 7.00 -36.97 4.74
C LYS A 203 7.33 -38.43 4.50
N ASP A 204 6.94 -38.96 3.33
CA ASP A 204 7.13 -40.35 2.95
C ASP A 204 8.60 -40.70 2.67
N VAL A 205 9.47 -39.70 2.51
CA VAL A 205 10.87 -39.90 2.09
C VAL A 205 11.90 -39.55 3.14
N VAL A 206 11.50 -38.83 4.18
CA VAL A 206 12.42 -38.46 5.25
C VAL A 206 12.52 -39.65 6.20
N LYS A 207 13.77 -40.06 6.47
CA LYS A 207 14.03 -41.08 7.46
C LYS A 207 13.97 -40.41 8.83
N GLU A 208 12.99 -40.78 9.65
CA GLU A 208 13.08 -40.55 11.09
C GLU A 208 14.35 -41.26 11.57
N LYS A 209 15.29 -40.49 12.11
CA LYS A 209 16.53 -40.99 12.72
C LYS A 209 16.58 -40.51 14.15
#